data_AF-X1FR75-F1
#
_entry.id   AF-X1FR75-F1
#
_cell.length_a   1.000
_cell.length_b   1.000
_cell.length_c   1.000
_cell.angle_alpha   90.00
_cell.angle_beta   90.00
_cell.angle_gamma   90.00
#
_symmetry.space_group_name_H-M   'P 1'
#
loop_
_entity.id
_entity.type
_entity.pdbx_description
1 polymer ?
#
loop_
_entity_poly.entity_id
_entity_poly.type
_entity_poly.pdbx_seq_one_letter_code
_entity_poly.pdbx_strand_id
1 'polypeptide(L)'
;QHHNKTHALTGVTHTAAGLTIGWVIKATGATTFAWGQLPHDKLGGLADDDHTQYHNNTRGDARYYTKTQLQTSGQAQVHWDNITNEPTDYPPSDHYHVGTDIITMVFWEHFDGLNIGDIHGQGEYNWAGNWDTTASANCSAEVVVRLGANKMLRLTDNNNAGSVLTKLSFEDDHEIVKGVIKFNARVSALGKKSSMGLYESGTRFALIRFYDDNKIYIVDSWANAIYLQDYVTDKWYKIKIFVDATTGKAPVFIDNVFIGQIEMDHQAAYYADEIRIQTDPVSTGYTFDVDDLFVLNLMI
;
A
#
# COMPACT_ATOMS: atom_id res chain seq x y z
N GLN A 1 20.14 -85.01 -25.30
CA GLN A 1 19.13 -86.05 -25.02
C GLN A 1 18.84 -86.02 -23.53
N HIS A 2 17.66 -85.57 -23.09
CA HIS A 2 17.22 -85.83 -21.71
C HIS A 2 16.63 -87.23 -21.70
N HIS A 3 17.41 -88.22 -21.32
CA HIS A 3 16.86 -89.55 -21.04
C HIS A 3 15.95 -89.39 -19.82
N ASN A 4 14.68 -89.77 -19.93
CA ASN A 4 13.76 -89.82 -18.81
C ASN A 4 14.24 -90.91 -17.83
N LYS A 5 15.18 -90.57 -16.95
CA LYS A 5 15.64 -91.46 -15.88
C LYS A 5 14.74 -91.23 -14.67
N THR A 6 14.04 -92.27 -14.27
CA THR A 6 13.16 -92.27 -13.09
C THR A 6 14.00 -92.24 -11.82
N HIS A 7 13.83 -91.18 -11.02
CA HIS A 7 14.33 -91.13 -9.65
C HIS A 7 13.19 -91.52 -8.72
N ALA A 8 13.21 -92.73 -8.19
CA ALA A 8 12.13 -93.21 -7.32
C ALA A 8 12.48 -92.93 -5.85
N LEU A 9 11.71 -92.07 -5.19
CA LEU A 9 11.66 -92.02 -3.72
C LEU A 9 10.74 -93.17 -3.27
N THR A 10 11.32 -94.35 -3.05
CA THR A 10 10.56 -95.58 -2.74
C THR A 10 10.37 -95.76 -1.24
N GLY A 11 9.13 -95.65 -0.77
CA GLY A 11 8.71 -95.86 0.63
C GLY A 11 7.49 -95.01 1.00
N VAL A 12 6.64 -95.49 1.92
CA VAL A 12 5.44 -94.76 2.40
C VAL A 12 5.80 -93.61 3.35
N THR A 13 7.01 -93.62 3.93
CA THR A 13 7.51 -92.60 4.85
C THR A 13 9.01 -92.37 4.66
N HIS A 14 9.43 -91.12 4.70
CA HIS A 14 10.83 -90.73 4.81
C HIS A 14 10.96 -89.63 5.87
N THR A 15 12.01 -89.69 6.67
CA THR A 15 12.31 -88.67 7.70
C THR A 15 13.61 -87.98 7.33
N ALA A 16 13.54 -86.69 7.03
CA ALA A 16 14.71 -85.85 6.85
C ALA A 16 14.90 -84.98 8.10
N ALA A 17 16.11 -84.97 8.66
CA ALA A 17 16.48 -84.14 9.80
C ALA A 17 17.58 -83.16 9.41
N GLY A 18 17.63 -82.00 10.08
CA GLY A 18 18.65 -80.97 9.83
C GLY A 18 18.43 -80.12 8.57
N LEU A 19 17.24 -80.15 7.96
CA LEU A 19 16.92 -79.28 6.83
C LEU A 19 16.77 -77.82 7.30
N THR A 20 17.32 -76.90 6.52
CA THR A 20 17.13 -75.45 6.71
C THR A 20 16.08 -74.94 5.71
N ILE A 21 15.36 -73.87 6.07
CA ILE A 21 14.41 -73.19 5.19
C ILE A 21 15.09 -72.84 3.85
N GLY A 22 14.40 -73.11 2.73
CA GLY A 22 14.89 -72.81 1.38
C GLY A 22 15.75 -73.91 0.74
N TRP A 23 15.93 -75.06 1.38
CA TRP A 23 16.57 -76.22 0.77
C TRP A 23 15.63 -76.94 -0.19
N VAL A 24 16.14 -77.31 -1.37
CA VAL A 24 15.42 -78.13 -2.37
C VAL A 24 16.19 -79.43 -2.62
N ILE A 25 15.50 -80.45 -3.15
CA ILE A 25 16.16 -81.66 -3.66
C ILE A 25 16.81 -81.32 -5.01
N LYS A 26 18.10 -81.64 -5.15
CA LYS A 26 18.81 -81.50 -6.43
C LYS A 26 19.49 -82.80 -6.80
N ALA A 27 19.44 -83.14 -8.08
CA ALA A 27 20.32 -84.17 -8.63
C ALA A 27 21.77 -83.67 -8.55
N THR A 28 22.63 -84.40 -7.83
CA THR A 28 24.07 -84.10 -7.71
C THR A 28 24.92 -84.99 -8.61
N GLY A 29 24.32 -86.01 -9.21
CA GLY A 29 24.94 -86.93 -10.14
C GLY A 29 23.89 -87.77 -10.86
N ALA A 30 24.31 -88.67 -11.74
CA ALA A 30 23.39 -89.48 -12.56
C ALA A 30 22.45 -90.38 -11.73
N THR A 31 22.82 -90.70 -10.49
CA THR A 31 22.06 -91.57 -9.59
C THR A 31 22.01 -91.05 -8.14
N THR A 32 22.47 -89.83 -7.88
CA THR A 32 22.53 -89.26 -6.53
C THR A 32 21.80 -87.94 -6.45
N PHE A 33 21.15 -87.68 -5.32
CA PHE A 33 20.55 -86.40 -4.99
C PHE A 33 21.03 -85.94 -3.61
N ALA A 34 20.98 -84.64 -3.38
CA ALA A 34 21.22 -84.04 -2.08
C ALA A 34 20.22 -82.90 -1.83
N TRP A 35 20.00 -82.59 -0.56
CA TRP A 35 19.31 -81.37 -0.15
C TRP A 35 20.30 -80.22 -0.08
N GLY A 36 19.92 -79.05 -0.61
CA GLY A 36 20.71 -77.84 -0.47
C GLY A 36 20.02 -76.63 -1.09
N GLN A 37 20.50 -75.42 -0.77
CA GLN A 37 20.01 -74.18 -1.39
C GLN A 37 20.32 -74.13 -2.87
N LEU A 38 19.35 -73.82 -3.73
CA LEU A 38 19.54 -73.68 -5.17
C LEU A 38 20.14 -72.31 -5.53
N PRO A 39 21.42 -72.22 -5.95
CA PRO A 39 21.99 -70.95 -6.40
C PRO A 39 21.38 -70.55 -7.76
N HIS A 40 21.38 -69.24 -8.05
CA HIS A 40 20.75 -68.68 -9.25
C HIS A 40 21.38 -69.20 -10.54
N ASP A 41 22.68 -69.48 -10.56
CA ASP A 41 23.38 -70.09 -11.70
C ASP A 41 22.86 -71.47 -12.12
N LYS A 42 22.00 -72.10 -11.31
CA LYS A 42 21.32 -73.37 -11.60
C LYS A 42 19.87 -73.21 -12.05
N LEU A 43 19.35 -71.98 -12.15
CA LEU A 43 18.06 -71.66 -12.75
C LEU A 43 18.26 -71.33 -14.23
N GLY A 44 17.65 -72.11 -15.13
CA GLY A 44 17.81 -71.92 -16.57
C GLY A 44 17.33 -70.54 -17.03
N GLY A 45 18.15 -69.85 -17.83
CA GLY A 45 17.84 -68.52 -18.36
C GLY A 45 18.19 -67.36 -17.43
N LEU A 46 18.74 -67.65 -16.23
CA LEU A 46 19.30 -66.66 -15.32
C LEU A 46 20.81 -66.88 -15.24
N ALA A 47 21.58 -65.79 -15.37
CA ALA A 47 22.99 -65.83 -15.03
C ALA A 47 23.16 -66.02 -13.51
N ASP A 48 24.38 -66.26 -13.04
CA ASP A 48 24.71 -66.13 -11.62
C ASP A 48 24.64 -64.64 -11.23
N ASP A 49 23.41 -64.12 -11.17
CA ASP A 49 23.08 -62.74 -10.88
C ASP A 49 22.28 -62.73 -9.58
N ASP A 50 22.97 -62.48 -8.48
CA ASP A 50 22.40 -62.08 -7.19
C ASP A 50 21.92 -60.60 -7.22
N HIS A 51 21.48 -60.17 -8.39
CA HIS A 51 20.83 -58.92 -8.79
C HIS A 51 21.72 -57.68 -8.66
N THR A 52 22.47 -57.40 -9.72
CA THR A 52 23.07 -56.08 -10.04
C THR A 52 22.06 -54.92 -10.14
N GLN A 53 20.77 -55.21 -9.97
CA GLN A 53 19.66 -54.26 -9.99
C GLN A 53 19.53 -53.44 -8.71
N TYR A 54 20.13 -53.84 -7.58
CA TYR A 54 20.17 -52.98 -6.41
C TYR A 54 21.01 -51.72 -6.70
N HIS A 55 20.49 -50.57 -6.27
CA HIS A 55 21.27 -49.35 -6.23
C HIS A 55 22.54 -49.62 -5.41
N ASN A 56 23.70 -49.51 -6.05
CA ASN A 56 24.96 -49.35 -5.36
C ASN A 56 25.47 -47.93 -5.58
N ASN A 57 26.28 -47.42 -4.66
CA ASN A 57 26.76 -46.04 -4.70
C ASN A 57 27.44 -45.74 -6.04
N THR A 58 28.20 -46.68 -6.61
CA THR A 58 28.82 -46.54 -7.93
C THR A 58 27.82 -46.24 -9.05
N ARG A 59 26.67 -46.94 -9.10
CA ARG A 59 25.60 -46.69 -10.09
C ARG A 59 24.74 -45.47 -9.74
N GLY A 60 24.72 -45.06 -8.47
CA GLY A 60 24.11 -43.84 -8.00
C GLY A 60 24.87 -42.61 -8.46
N ASP A 61 26.15 -42.58 -8.12
CA ASP A 61 27.10 -41.49 -8.41
C ASP A 61 27.29 -41.29 -9.93
N ALA A 62 27.08 -42.35 -10.73
CA ALA A 62 27.11 -42.27 -12.19
C ALA A 62 25.84 -41.63 -12.81
N ARG A 63 24.69 -41.67 -12.12
CA ARG A 63 23.38 -41.24 -12.66
C ARG A 63 22.85 -39.96 -12.03
N TYR A 64 23.26 -39.66 -10.80
CA TYR A 64 22.79 -38.54 -10.03
C TYR A 64 23.97 -37.76 -9.46
N TYR A 65 23.81 -36.45 -9.33
CA TYR A 65 24.75 -35.66 -8.57
C TYR A 65 24.75 -36.12 -7.11
N THR A 66 25.93 -36.40 -6.57
CA THR A 66 26.11 -36.65 -5.14
C THR A 66 25.74 -35.40 -4.34
N LYS A 67 25.49 -35.58 -3.03
CA LYS A 67 25.24 -34.45 -2.12
C LYS A 67 26.37 -33.42 -2.19
N THR A 68 27.62 -33.87 -2.25
CA THR A 68 28.79 -32.98 -2.37
C THR A 68 28.75 -32.18 -3.66
N GLN A 69 28.45 -32.82 -4.80
CA GLN A 69 28.35 -32.13 -6.10
C GLN A 69 27.20 -31.12 -6.13
N LEU A 70 26.05 -31.43 -5.52
CA LEU A 70 24.93 -30.49 -5.39
C LEU A 70 25.25 -29.28 -4.51
N GLN A 71 26.19 -29.41 -3.57
CA GLN A 71 26.61 -28.35 -2.64
C GLN A 71 27.89 -27.64 -3.06
N THR A 72 28.51 -28.03 -4.18
CA THR A 72 29.78 -27.46 -4.65
C THR A 72 29.57 -26.74 -5.98
N SER A 73 29.83 -25.44 -5.99
CA SER A 73 29.89 -24.62 -7.21
C SER A 73 30.80 -25.26 -8.27
N GLY A 74 30.39 -25.19 -9.53
CA GLY A 74 31.05 -25.87 -10.65
C GLY A 74 30.81 -27.38 -10.80
N GLN A 75 30.12 -28.07 -9.87
CA GLN A 75 29.99 -29.54 -9.92
C GLN A 75 28.62 -30.09 -10.31
N ALA A 76 27.56 -29.29 -10.25
CA ALA A 76 26.22 -29.68 -10.66
C ALA A 76 25.51 -28.53 -11.40
N GLN A 77 24.90 -28.80 -12.56
CA GLN A 77 24.19 -27.78 -13.34
C GLN A 77 23.02 -27.11 -12.59
N VAL A 78 22.52 -27.74 -11.53
CA VAL A 78 21.41 -27.25 -10.71
C VAL A 78 21.88 -26.42 -9.50
N HIS A 79 23.19 -26.29 -9.28
CA HIS A 79 23.73 -25.37 -8.28
C HIS A 79 23.50 -23.93 -8.75
N TRP A 80 23.15 -23.02 -7.84
CA TRP A 80 22.85 -21.61 -8.13
C TRP A 80 23.90 -20.97 -9.05
N ASP A 81 25.17 -21.02 -8.65
CA ASP A 81 26.29 -20.46 -9.43
C ASP A 81 26.53 -21.09 -10.83
N ASN A 82 25.90 -22.22 -11.14
CA ASN A 82 26.06 -22.93 -12.41
C ASN A 82 24.86 -22.78 -13.35
N ILE A 83 23.81 -22.09 -12.92
CA ILE A 83 22.63 -21.83 -13.75
C ILE A 83 23.05 -20.92 -14.90
N THR A 84 23.00 -21.45 -16.11
CA THR A 84 23.24 -20.66 -17.33
C THR A 84 21.97 -19.94 -17.77
N ASN A 85 22.10 -18.76 -18.36
CA ASN A 85 20.98 -17.90 -18.80
C ASN A 85 20.09 -17.40 -17.65
N GLU A 86 20.64 -17.19 -16.46
CA GLU A 86 19.93 -16.42 -15.45
C GLU A 86 19.67 -14.98 -15.94
N PRO A 87 18.53 -14.37 -15.61
CA PRO A 87 18.32 -12.95 -15.88
C PRO A 87 19.44 -12.13 -15.23
N THR A 88 20.12 -11.31 -16.03
CA THR A 88 21.14 -10.37 -15.52
C THR A 88 20.51 -9.09 -14.97
N ASP A 89 19.20 -8.93 -15.18
CA ASP A 89 18.39 -7.84 -14.68
C ASP A 89 17.21 -8.41 -13.89
N TYR A 90 17.10 -8.01 -12.63
CA TYR A 90 16.06 -8.42 -11.71
C TYR A 90 15.23 -7.17 -11.37
N PRO A 91 14.09 -6.93 -12.05
CA PRO A 91 13.22 -5.84 -11.68
C PRO A 91 12.70 -6.02 -10.24
N PRO A 92 12.44 -4.91 -9.52
CA PRO A 92 12.35 -3.55 -10.08
C PRO A 92 13.70 -2.84 -10.16
N SER A 93 14.00 -2.26 -11.33
CA SER A 93 14.95 -1.16 -11.41
C SER A 93 14.34 0.07 -10.74
N ASP A 94 15.19 0.94 -10.19
CA ASP A 94 14.77 2.27 -9.79
C ASP A 94 14.05 2.93 -10.98
N HIS A 95 12.83 3.38 -10.74
CA HIS A 95 12.05 4.14 -11.71
C HIS A 95 11.42 5.34 -11.03
N TYR A 96 11.14 6.36 -11.83
CA TYR A 96 10.50 7.58 -11.37
C TYR A 96 9.00 7.51 -11.64
N HIS A 97 8.22 7.82 -10.61
CA HIS A 97 6.82 8.16 -10.79
C HIS A 97 6.69 9.65 -11.09
N VAL A 98 5.96 9.98 -12.14
CA VAL A 98 5.50 11.37 -12.33
C VAL A 98 4.30 11.61 -11.42
N GLY A 99 4.03 12.86 -11.05
CA GLY A 99 2.90 13.18 -10.15
C GLY A 99 1.55 12.64 -10.64
N THR A 100 1.38 12.46 -11.96
CA THR A 100 0.19 11.85 -12.58
C THR A 100 0.05 10.35 -12.31
N ASP A 101 1.12 9.67 -11.90
CA ASP A 101 1.05 8.26 -11.46
C ASP A 101 0.41 8.16 -10.07
N ILE A 102 0.34 9.28 -9.33
CA ILE A 102 -0.32 9.41 -8.03
C ILE A 102 -1.74 9.93 -8.28
N ILE A 103 -2.61 9.05 -8.76
CA ILE A 103 -4.02 9.35 -9.07
C ILE A 103 -4.90 9.63 -7.84
N THR A 104 -4.35 9.62 -6.62
CA THR A 104 -5.05 9.98 -5.37
C THR A 104 -4.81 11.43 -4.93
N MET A 105 -3.70 12.04 -5.34
CA MET A 105 -3.33 13.39 -4.90
C MET A 105 -4.09 14.42 -5.74
N VAL A 106 -4.90 15.24 -5.09
CA VAL A 106 -5.70 16.26 -5.80
C VAL A 106 -4.79 17.43 -6.19
N PHE A 107 -4.11 18.06 -5.21
CA PHE A 107 -3.07 19.05 -5.48
C PHE A 107 -2.24 19.42 -4.23
N TRP A 108 -1.13 20.11 -4.47
CA TRP A 108 -0.30 20.74 -3.44
C TRP A 108 0.06 22.16 -3.88
N GLU A 109 -0.39 23.16 -3.14
CA GLU A 109 -0.20 24.56 -3.45
C GLU A 109 0.54 25.31 -2.33
N HIS A 110 1.72 25.83 -2.67
CA HIS A 110 2.57 26.67 -1.82
C HIS A 110 2.45 28.16 -2.14
N PHE A 111 1.64 28.55 -3.13
CA PHE A 111 1.49 29.90 -3.69
C PHE A 111 2.76 30.45 -4.38
N ASP A 112 3.92 29.81 -4.23
CA ASP A 112 5.21 30.23 -4.79
C ASP A 112 5.22 30.29 -6.33
N GLY A 113 4.46 29.41 -6.99
CA GLY A 113 4.34 29.36 -8.45
C GLY A 113 3.41 30.42 -9.05
N LEU A 114 2.59 31.09 -8.23
CA LEU A 114 1.57 32.03 -8.68
C LEU A 114 2.11 33.46 -8.80
N ASN A 115 1.45 34.29 -9.61
CA ASN A 115 1.79 35.71 -9.74
C ASN A 115 1.34 36.47 -8.49
N ILE A 116 2.15 37.42 -8.03
CA ILE A 116 1.78 38.33 -6.94
C ILE A 116 0.60 39.20 -7.40
N GLY A 117 -0.41 39.37 -6.55
CA GLY A 117 -1.64 40.11 -6.85
C GLY A 117 -2.90 39.24 -6.73
N ASP A 118 -3.98 39.65 -7.39
CA ASP A 118 -5.28 38.96 -7.34
C ASP A 118 -5.16 37.47 -7.68
N ILE A 119 -5.68 36.60 -6.81
CA ILE A 119 -5.64 35.14 -7.03
C ILE A 119 -6.68 34.67 -8.05
N HIS A 120 -7.69 35.47 -8.38
CA HIS A 120 -8.74 35.06 -9.30
C HIS A 120 -8.19 34.64 -10.67
N GLY A 121 -8.60 33.45 -11.15
CA GLY A 121 -8.14 32.86 -12.39
C GLY A 121 -6.70 32.30 -12.35
N GLN A 122 -6.00 32.40 -11.22
CA GLN A 122 -4.66 31.82 -11.08
C GLN A 122 -4.71 30.34 -10.70
N GLY A 123 -3.61 29.63 -10.97
CA GLY A 123 -3.45 28.19 -10.75
C GLY A 123 -4.27 27.38 -11.76
N GLU A 124 -3.70 26.31 -12.32
CA GLU A 124 -4.46 25.35 -13.13
C GLU A 124 -4.19 23.98 -12.52
N TYR A 125 -5.13 23.54 -11.67
CA TYR A 125 -5.02 22.29 -10.93
C TYR A 125 -5.86 21.23 -11.59
N ASN A 126 -5.28 20.05 -11.76
CA ASN A 126 -6.02 18.88 -12.23
C ASN A 126 -7.24 18.67 -11.31
N TRP A 127 -8.41 18.47 -11.94
CA TRP A 127 -9.69 18.21 -11.28
C TRP A 127 -10.26 19.35 -10.44
N ALA A 128 -9.63 20.53 -10.36
CA ALA A 128 -10.17 21.65 -9.59
C ALA A 128 -10.11 23.01 -10.32
N GLY A 129 -9.52 23.05 -11.52
CA GLY A 129 -9.44 24.25 -12.36
C GLY A 129 -8.61 25.38 -11.75
N ASN A 130 -9.12 26.60 -11.87
CA ASN A 130 -8.49 27.83 -11.40
C ASN A 130 -9.18 28.39 -10.15
N TRP A 131 -8.46 29.19 -9.36
CA TRP A 131 -9.02 29.88 -8.21
C TRP A 131 -10.16 30.84 -8.63
N ASP A 132 -11.35 30.66 -8.06
CA ASP A 132 -12.49 31.55 -8.25
C ASP A 132 -12.68 32.42 -7.00
N THR A 133 -12.84 33.73 -7.17
CA THR A 133 -12.84 34.70 -6.07
C THR A 133 -14.06 35.60 -6.18
N THR A 134 -14.76 35.74 -5.06
CA THR A 134 -15.83 36.73 -4.90
C THR A 134 -15.49 37.62 -3.71
N ALA A 135 -15.36 38.91 -3.96
CA ALA A 135 -14.99 39.90 -2.94
C ALA A 135 -16.02 41.04 -2.88
N SER A 136 -16.41 41.40 -1.66
CA SER A 136 -17.13 42.64 -1.38
C SER A 136 -16.20 43.85 -1.54
N ALA A 137 -16.78 45.05 -1.63
CA ALA A 137 -16.00 46.28 -1.63
C ALA A 137 -15.06 46.35 -0.41
N ASN A 138 -13.81 46.74 -0.62
CA ASN A 138 -12.73 46.79 0.39
C ASN A 138 -12.30 45.42 0.98
N CYS A 139 -12.65 44.33 0.31
CA CYS A 139 -12.10 43.01 0.60
C CYS A 139 -11.27 42.55 -0.61
N SER A 140 -10.24 41.74 -0.40
CA SER A 140 -9.40 41.20 -1.48
C SER A 140 -8.86 39.81 -1.14
N ALA A 141 -8.56 38.99 -2.16
CA ALA A 141 -7.82 37.74 -2.03
C ALA A 141 -6.61 37.81 -2.97
N GLU A 142 -5.41 37.84 -2.40
CA GLU A 142 -4.19 38.16 -3.14
C GLU A 142 -3.05 37.22 -2.77
N VAL A 143 -2.27 36.80 -3.75
CA VAL A 143 -0.96 36.17 -3.54
C VAL A 143 0.02 37.27 -3.16
N VAL A 144 0.61 37.15 -1.97
CA VAL A 144 1.54 38.13 -1.39
C VAL A 144 2.83 37.46 -0.94
N VAL A 145 3.91 38.23 -0.84
CA VAL A 145 5.18 37.73 -0.30
C VAL A 145 5.09 37.64 1.23
N ARG A 146 5.46 36.49 1.79
CA ARG A 146 5.49 36.21 3.23
C ARG A 146 6.83 36.57 3.85
N LEU A 147 7.89 35.86 3.45
CA LEU A 147 9.27 36.02 3.94
C LEU A 147 10.24 35.64 2.81
N GLY A 148 11.19 36.53 2.51
CA GLY A 148 12.11 36.31 1.40
C GLY A 148 11.37 36.25 0.07
N ALA A 149 11.49 35.14 -0.65
CA ALA A 149 10.80 34.91 -1.92
C ALA A 149 9.51 34.08 -1.78
N ASN A 150 9.24 33.52 -0.59
CA ASN A 150 8.08 32.66 -0.39
C ASN A 150 6.80 33.49 -0.42
N LYS A 151 5.78 32.97 -1.09
CA LYS A 151 4.47 33.57 -1.22
C LYS A 151 3.46 32.88 -0.32
N MET A 152 2.30 33.49 -0.18
CA MET A 152 1.15 32.95 0.53
C MET A 152 -0.10 33.61 -0.03
N LEU A 153 -1.25 32.98 0.19
CA LEU A 153 -2.54 33.63 -0.05
C LEU A 153 -2.91 34.50 1.16
N ARG A 154 -3.31 35.73 0.90
CA ARG A 154 -3.86 36.66 1.89
C ARG A 154 -5.27 37.06 1.48
N LEU A 155 -6.23 36.85 2.39
CA LEU A 155 -7.52 37.51 2.35
C LEU A 155 -7.44 38.75 3.23
N THR A 156 -7.77 39.91 2.68
CA THR A 156 -7.92 41.17 3.43
C THR A 156 -9.38 41.51 3.53
N ASP A 157 -9.87 41.83 4.74
CA ASP A 157 -11.25 42.25 4.94
C ASP A 157 -11.31 43.57 5.68
N ASN A 158 -11.62 44.64 4.95
CA ASN A 158 -11.85 45.98 5.49
C ASN A 158 -13.32 46.42 5.35
N ASN A 159 -14.27 45.47 5.36
CA ASN A 159 -15.69 45.77 5.28
C ASN A 159 -16.52 45.05 6.35
N ASN A 160 -17.11 45.80 7.28
CA ASN A 160 -17.89 45.21 8.39
C ASN A 160 -19.18 44.49 7.95
N ALA A 161 -19.69 44.76 6.74
CA ALA A 161 -20.87 44.12 6.17
C ALA A 161 -20.55 43.19 4.99
N GLY A 162 -19.29 43.17 4.56
CA GLY A 162 -18.81 42.40 3.41
C GLY A 162 -17.96 41.22 3.85
N SER A 163 -17.51 40.48 2.85
CA SER A 163 -16.52 39.43 2.99
C SER A 163 -15.79 39.19 1.66
N VAL A 164 -14.74 38.40 1.71
CA VAL A 164 -14.10 37.80 0.54
C VAL A 164 -14.05 36.29 0.71
N LEU A 165 -14.31 35.57 -0.37
CA LEU A 165 -14.03 34.16 -0.48
C LEU A 165 -13.24 33.88 -1.76
N THR A 166 -12.36 32.90 -1.69
CA THR A 166 -11.75 32.29 -2.86
C THR A 166 -11.83 30.77 -2.72
N LYS A 167 -11.99 30.08 -3.86
CA LYS A 167 -12.30 28.66 -3.88
C LYS A 167 -11.68 27.94 -5.07
N LEU A 168 -11.57 26.63 -4.93
CA LEU A 168 -11.35 25.67 -6.00
C LEU A 168 -12.51 24.68 -5.98
N SER A 169 -13.18 24.48 -7.12
CA SER A 169 -14.32 23.57 -7.26
C SER A 169 -13.86 22.32 -7.99
N PHE A 170 -14.13 21.16 -7.41
CA PHE A 170 -13.78 19.88 -8.00
C PHE A 170 -14.69 19.57 -9.20
N GLU A 171 -14.10 19.03 -10.25
CA GLU A 171 -14.84 18.48 -11.39
C GLU A 171 -15.65 17.25 -10.96
N ASP A 172 -16.70 16.93 -11.71
CA ASP A 172 -17.51 15.71 -11.51
C ASP A 172 -16.62 14.46 -11.36
N ASP A 173 -17.04 13.54 -10.47
CA ASP A 173 -16.33 12.30 -10.12
C ASP A 173 -15.00 12.47 -9.36
N HIS A 174 -14.63 13.70 -8.97
CA HIS A 174 -13.42 14.00 -8.19
C HIS A 174 -13.72 14.56 -6.80
N GLU A 175 -14.93 14.39 -6.31
CA GLU A 175 -15.37 14.87 -5.02
C GLU A 175 -14.71 14.11 -3.86
N ILE A 176 -14.52 14.80 -2.73
CA ILE A 176 -13.87 14.25 -1.54
C ILE A 176 -14.91 13.59 -0.64
N VAL A 177 -15.00 12.27 -0.71
CA VAL A 177 -15.75 11.45 0.27
C VAL A 177 -14.87 11.13 1.48
N LYS A 178 -13.61 10.77 1.23
CA LYS A 178 -12.58 10.55 2.26
C LYS A 178 -11.32 11.26 1.84
N GLY A 179 -10.71 12.01 2.74
CA GLY A 179 -9.54 12.78 2.36
C GLY A 179 -8.79 13.40 3.51
N VAL A 180 -7.70 14.05 3.15
CA VAL A 180 -6.91 14.87 4.06
C VAL A 180 -6.74 16.25 3.44
N ILE A 181 -7.12 17.28 4.19
CA ILE A 181 -6.78 18.66 3.90
C ILE A 181 -5.78 19.15 4.94
N LYS A 182 -4.66 19.72 4.48
CA LYS A 182 -3.65 20.36 5.32
C LYS A 182 -3.43 21.77 4.81
N PHE A 183 -3.20 22.68 5.74
CA PHE A 183 -2.81 24.04 5.42
C PHE A 183 -2.21 24.69 6.66
N ASN A 184 -1.41 25.73 6.44
CA ASN A 184 -1.03 26.65 7.48
C ASN A 184 -1.97 27.85 7.43
N ALA A 185 -2.41 28.34 8.58
CA ALA A 185 -3.24 29.54 8.64
C ALA A 185 -2.80 30.51 9.73
N ARG A 186 -3.05 31.81 9.50
CA ARG A 186 -2.78 32.90 10.42
C ARG A 186 -3.86 33.97 10.33
N VAL A 187 -4.29 34.50 11.48
CA VAL A 187 -5.19 35.66 11.57
C VAL A 187 -4.45 36.83 12.20
N SER A 188 -4.54 38.02 11.60
CA SER A 188 -3.77 39.20 12.04
C SER A 188 -4.35 39.92 13.27
N ALA A 189 -5.56 39.58 13.70
CA ALA A 189 -6.24 40.24 14.82
C ALA A 189 -7.18 39.28 15.57
N LEU A 190 -7.36 39.55 16.87
CA LEU A 190 -8.36 38.88 17.71
C LEU A 190 -9.77 39.40 17.37
N GLY A 191 -10.79 38.62 17.75
CA GLY A 191 -12.18 38.99 17.57
C GLY A 191 -12.63 38.99 16.11
N LYS A 192 -11.99 38.18 15.25
CA LYS A 192 -12.25 38.11 13.80
C LYS A 192 -12.74 36.73 13.39
N LYS A 193 -13.49 36.68 12.29
CA LYS A 193 -14.08 35.43 11.78
C LYS A 193 -13.56 35.09 10.40
N SER A 194 -12.79 34.02 10.30
CA SER A 194 -12.37 33.46 9.02
C SER A 194 -12.45 31.95 9.05
N SER A 195 -12.59 31.36 7.88
CA SER A 195 -12.68 29.91 7.75
C SER A 195 -11.99 29.37 6.51
N MET A 196 -11.53 28.13 6.64
CA MET A 196 -11.03 27.34 5.54
C MET A 196 -11.46 25.89 5.70
N GLY A 197 -11.90 25.27 4.61
CA GLY A 197 -12.23 23.86 4.63
C GLY A 197 -12.98 23.42 3.39
N LEU A 198 -13.71 22.32 3.55
CA LEU A 198 -14.46 21.67 2.51
C LEU A 198 -15.92 22.10 2.52
N TYR A 199 -16.50 22.22 1.32
CA TYR A 199 -17.89 22.59 1.07
C TYR A 199 -18.52 21.58 0.10
N GLU A 200 -19.85 21.47 0.17
CA GLU A 200 -20.71 20.71 -0.74
C GLU A 200 -21.71 21.68 -1.35
N SER A 201 -21.57 21.97 -2.65
CA SER A 201 -22.45 22.86 -3.42
C SER A 201 -22.72 24.20 -2.71
N GLY A 202 -21.67 24.71 -2.06
CA GLY A 202 -21.68 25.97 -1.31
C GLY A 202 -22.18 25.90 0.14
N THR A 203 -22.64 24.74 0.60
CA THR A 203 -22.92 24.40 2.00
C THR A 203 -21.64 23.93 2.68
N ARG A 204 -21.46 24.23 3.97
CA ARG A 204 -20.27 23.81 4.73
C ARG A 204 -20.26 22.28 4.81
N PHE A 205 -19.10 21.65 4.65
CA PHE A 205 -18.96 20.22 4.86
C PHE A 205 -18.17 19.95 6.15
N ALA A 206 -16.89 20.33 6.15
CA ALA A 206 -16.02 20.31 7.32
C ALA A 206 -14.99 21.42 7.18
N LEU A 207 -15.02 22.39 8.09
CA LEU A 207 -14.12 23.54 8.02
C LEU A 207 -13.58 23.95 9.37
N ILE A 208 -12.40 24.56 9.34
CA ILE A 208 -11.79 25.18 10.49
C ILE A 208 -12.18 26.64 10.49
N ARG A 209 -12.60 27.13 11.65
CA ARG A 209 -13.06 28.49 11.85
C ARG A 209 -12.31 29.14 12.99
N PHE A 210 -11.64 30.24 12.67
CA PHE A 210 -11.20 31.22 13.66
C PHE A 210 -12.41 32.10 13.97
N TYR A 211 -12.77 32.26 15.24
CA TYR A 211 -14.02 32.93 15.64
C TYR A 211 -13.79 34.23 16.42
N ASP A 212 -14.86 35.02 16.58
CA ASP A 212 -14.82 36.33 17.25
C ASP A 212 -14.63 36.26 18.77
N ASP A 213 -14.64 35.07 19.35
CA ASP A 213 -14.38 34.79 20.75
C ASP A 213 -12.94 34.31 21.02
N ASN A 214 -12.05 34.51 20.03
CA ASN A 214 -10.63 34.16 20.02
C ASN A 214 -10.33 32.66 20.02
N LYS A 215 -11.27 31.83 19.57
CA LYS A 215 -11.11 30.38 19.51
C LYS A 215 -11.12 29.83 18.10
N ILE A 216 -10.47 28.69 17.94
CA ILE A 216 -10.51 27.86 16.75
C ILE A 216 -11.55 26.75 16.98
N TYR A 217 -12.44 26.58 16.01
CA TYR A 217 -13.44 25.53 15.97
C TYR A 217 -13.27 24.68 14.72
N ILE A 218 -13.68 23.41 14.81
CA ILE A 218 -14.13 22.64 13.64
C ILE A 218 -15.64 22.77 13.56
N VAL A 219 -16.17 23.00 12.36
CA VAL A 219 -17.59 23.27 12.11
C VAL A 219 -18.12 22.37 11.00
N ASP A 220 -19.32 21.82 11.19
CA ASP A 220 -20.02 20.98 10.20
C ASP A 220 -21.06 21.77 9.36
N SER A 221 -21.87 21.04 8.60
CA SER A 221 -22.88 21.61 7.68
C SER A 221 -23.99 22.41 8.36
N TRP A 222 -24.31 22.06 9.60
CA TRP A 222 -25.36 22.70 10.40
C TRP A 222 -24.85 23.82 11.29
N ALA A 223 -23.58 24.19 11.14
CA ALA A 223 -22.88 25.10 12.03
C ALA A 223 -22.74 24.58 13.48
N ASN A 224 -22.85 23.26 13.70
CA ASN A 224 -22.39 22.66 14.94
C ASN A 224 -20.88 22.85 15.02
N ALA A 225 -20.37 23.24 16.19
CA ALA A 225 -18.99 23.60 16.36
C ALA A 225 -18.39 22.88 17.57
N ILE A 226 -17.19 22.32 17.40
CA ILE A 226 -16.37 21.79 18.49
C ILE A 226 -15.19 22.72 18.70
N TYR A 227 -15.06 23.23 19.93
CA TYR A 227 -13.90 24.01 20.35
C TYR A 227 -12.63 23.15 20.27
N LEU A 228 -11.59 23.69 19.65
CA LEU A 228 -10.29 23.03 19.52
C LEU A 228 -9.27 23.67 20.46
N GLN A 229 -9.01 24.96 20.29
CA GLN A 229 -8.08 25.72 21.14
C GLN A 229 -8.27 27.23 20.95
N ASP A 230 -7.74 28.02 21.88
CA ASP A 230 -7.60 29.47 21.70
C ASP A 230 -6.59 29.78 20.58
N TYR A 231 -6.83 30.87 19.84
CA TYR A 231 -5.82 31.43 18.94
C TYR A 231 -5.26 32.76 19.44
N VAL A 232 -4.05 33.06 19.00
CA VAL A 232 -3.38 34.35 19.21
C VAL A 232 -3.08 34.99 17.86
N THR A 233 -2.98 36.31 17.86
CA THR A 233 -2.70 37.09 16.65
C THR A 233 -1.35 36.75 16.05
N ASP A 234 -1.28 36.77 14.73
CA ASP A 234 -0.05 36.61 13.95
C ASP A 234 0.72 35.31 14.18
N LYS A 235 0.12 34.32 14.85
CA LYS A 235 0.66 32.96 14.93
C LYS A 235 0.18 32.13 13.73
N TRP A 236 1.14 31.44 13.11
CA TRP A 236 0.85 30.38 12.14
C TRP A 236 0.49 29.08 12.85
N TYR A 237 -0.59 28.45 12.41
CA TYR A 237 -1.06 27.15 12.89
C TYR A 237 -0.96 26.14 11.77
N LYS A 238 -0.31 25.01 12.00
CA LYS A 238 -0.28 23.90 11.03
C LYS A 238 -1.50 23.02 11.24
N ILE A 239 -2.49 23.13 10.37
CA ILE A 239 -3.79 22.51 10.53
C ILE A 239 -3.92 21.33 9.58
N LYS A 240 -4.49 20.23 10.08
CA LYS A 240 -4.81 19.05 9.30
C LYS A 240 -6.18 18.52 9.72
N ILE A 241 -7.04 18.31 8.74
CA ILE A 241 -8.35 17.68 8.90
C ILE A 241 -8.32 16.39 8.11
N PHE A 242 -8.60 15.27 8.77
CA PHE A 242 -8.99 14.06 8.08
C PHE A 242 -10.50 14.11 7.96
N VAL A 243 -11.03 13.78 6.80
CA VAL A 243 -12.47 13.80 6.57
C VAL A 243 -12.86 12.41 6.08
N ASP A 244 -13.86 11.82 6.72
CA ASP A 244 -14.47 10.57 6.29
C ASP A 244 -15.99 10.72 6.35
N ALA A 245 -16.58 11.05 5.20
CA ALA A 245 -18.01 11.21 5.05
C ALA A 245 -18.76 9.92 5.37
N THR A 246 -18.20 8.75 5.04
CA THR A 246 -18.86 7.44 5.24
C THR A 246 -19.06 7.10 6.71
N THR A 247 -18.18 7.59 7.59
CA THR A 247 -18.32 7.44 9.04
C THR A 247 -18.83 8.69 9.74
N GLY A 248 -18.99 9.80 9.00
CA GLY A 248 -19.38 11.09 9.55
C GLY A 248 -18.34 11.69 10.49
N LYS A 249 -17.04 11.48 10.26
CA LYS A 249 -16.00 11.92 11.20
C LYS A 249 -14.99 12.85 10.56
N ALA A 250 -14.65 13.92 11.29
CA ALA A 250 -13.56 14.80 10.91
C ALA A 250 -12.59 15.09 12.08
N PRO A 251 -11.60 14.22 12.32
CA PRO A 251 -10.56 14.48 13.31
C PRO A 251 -9.59 15.56 12.85
N VAL A 252 -9.21 16.42 13.79
CA VAL A 252 -8.38 17.61 13.57
C VAL A 252 -7.10 17.55 14.37
N PHE A 253 -6.02 17.91 13.70
CA PHE A 253 -4.70 18.08 14.29
C PHE A 253 -4.26 19.52 14.09
N ILE A 254 -3.68 20.11 15.13
CA ILE A 254 -3.02 21.42 15.06
C ILE A 254 -1.60 21.27 15.58
N ASP A 255 -0.62 21.80 14.85
CA ASP A 255 0.81 21.70 15.16
C ASP A 255 1.26 20.24 15.37
N ASN A 256 0.70 19.33 14.55
CA ASN A 256 0.88 17.87 14.60
C ASN A 256 0.34 17.16 15.84
N VAL A 257 -0.43 17.83 16.68
CA VAL A 257 -1.08 17.24 17.86
C VAL A 257 -2.57 17.04 17.56
N PHE A 258 -3.12 15.87 17.91
CA PHE A 258 -4.57 15.64 17.85
C PHE A 258 -5.27 16.55 18.86
N ILE A 259 -6.20 17.38 18.40
CA ILE A 259 -6.89 18.35 19.26
C ILE A 259 -8.32 17.91 19.54
N GLY A 260 -9.01 17.38 18.53
CA GLY A 260 -10.41 16.98 18.67
C GLY A 260 -10.98 16.43 17.38
N GLN A 261 -12.26 16.06 17.43
CA GLN A 261 -13.01 15.52 16.29
C GLN A 261 -14.44 16.04 16.37
N ILE A 262 -15.01 16.32 15.20
CA ILE A 262 -16.45 16.51 15.05
C ILE A 262 -17.08 15.25 14.44
N GLU A 263 -18.25 14.88 14.95
CA GLU A 263 -19.17 13.97 14.26
C GLU A 263 -20.00 14.86 13.32
N MET A 264 -19.71 14.76 12.03
CA MET A 264 -20.35 15.56 10.98
C MET A 264 -21.79 15.10 10.80
N ASP A 265 -22.73 16.00 11.05
CA ASP A 265 -24.11 15.86 10.60
C ASP A 265 -24.19 16.52 9.20
N HIS A 266 -24.44 15.74 8.15
CA HIS A 266 -24.49 16.22 6.75
C HIS A 266 -25.91 16.14 6.18
N GLN A 267 -26.35 17.20 5.50
CA GLN A 267 -27.73 17.35 4.98
C GLN A 267 -28.03 16.61 3.68
N ALA A 268 -27.08 16.48 2.75
CA ALA A 268 -27.17 15.65 1.54
C ALA A 268 -25.77 15.58 0.93
N ALA A 269 -25.52 14.51 0.16
CA ALA A 269 -24.22 14.10 -0.41
C ALA A 269 -23.13 13.73 0.62
N TYR A 270 -22.65 12.49 0.53
CA TYR A 270 -21.52 12.00 1.34
C TYR A 270 -20.18 12.46 0.75
N TYR A 271 -20.08 13.70 0.26
CA TYR A 271 -18.87 14.22 -0.38
C TYR A 271 -18.75 15.74 -0.28
N ALA A 272 -17.55 16.26 -0.52
CA ALA A 272 -17.28 17.67 -0.72
C ALA A 272 -16.78 17.94 -2.14
N ASP A 273 -17.33 18.96 -2.80
CA ASP A 273 -17.04 19.36 -4.18
C ASP A 273 -16.23 20.67 -4.26
N GLU A 274 -15.87 21.26 -3.11
CA GLU A 274 -15.19 22.55 -3.10
C GLU A 274 -14.24 22.69 -1.90
N ILE A 275 -13.09 23.32 -2.13
CA ILE A 275 -12.28 23.92 -1.06
C ILE A 275 -12.54 25.41 -1.07
N ARG A 276 -12.84 25.97 0.10
CA ARG A 276 -13.06 27.40 0.27
C ARG A 276 -12.19 27.99 1.35
N ILE A 277 -11.70 29.19 1.08
CA ILE A 277 -11.02 30.08 2.03
C ILE A 277 -11.83 31.37 2.05
N GLN A 278 -12.32 31.78 3.23
CA GLN A 278 -13.19 32.95 3.33
C GLN A 278 -13.00 33.74 4.62
N THR A 279 -13.29 35.03 4.55
CA THR A 279 -13.67 35.85 5.70
C THR A 279 -15.18 35.80 5.89
N ASP A 280 -15.65 36.06 7.11
CA ASP A 280 -17.09 36.13 7.38
C ASP A 280 -17.56 37.59 7.56
N PRO A 281 -18.76 37.93 7.04
CA PRO A 281 -19.38 39.23 7.29
C PRO A 281 -19.59 39.40 8.79
N VAL A 282 -19.46 40.63 9.31
CA VAL A 282 -19.40 41.05 10.73
C VAL A 282 -18.01 41.22 11.34
N SER A 283 -16.93 41.03 10.57
CA SER A 283 -15.58 41.33 11.05
C SER A 283 -14.78 42.12 10.01
N THR A 284 -14.04 43.13 10.45
CA THR A 284 -13.31 44.03 9.55
C THR A 284 -11.97 44.49 10.14
N GLY A 285 -11.06 44.96 9.29
CA GLY A 285 -9.74 45.46 9.65
C GLY A 285 -8.74 44.36 10.00
N TYR A 286 -8.71 43.29 9.21
CA TYR A 286 -7.81 42.16 9.46
C TYR A 286 -7.45 41.39 8.18
N THR A 287 -6.46 40.52 8.29
CA THR A 287 -6.09 39.57 7.24
C THR A 287 -6.21 38.13 7.73
N PHE A 288 -6.57 37.24 6.82
CA PHE A 288 -6.50 35.80 6.97
C PHE A 288 -5.53 35.24 5.93
N ASP A 289 -4.39 34.75 6.40
CA ASP A 289 -3.33 34.26 5.53
C ASP A 289 -3.31 32.72 5.55
N VAL A 290 -3.14 32.13 4.37
CA VAL A 290 -3.07 30.68 4.15
C VAL A 290 -1.83 30.34 3.33
N ASP A 291 -1.16 29.24 3.70
CA ASP A 291 0.04 28.75 3.04
C ASP A 291 0.08 27.21 3.12
N ASP A 292 0.94 26.57 2.32
CA ASP A 292 1.14 25.11 2.28
C ASP A 292 -0.17 24.29 2.20
N LEU A 293 -1.09 24.66 1.29
CA LEU A 293 -2.34 23.94 1.09
C LEU A 293 -2.08 22.60 0.39
N PHE A 294 -2.46 21.50 1.03
CA PHE A 294 -2.35 20.16 0.48
C PHE A 294 -3.68 19.44 0.61
N VAL A 295 -4.14 18.84 -0.48
CA VAL A 295 -5.37 18.04 -0.49
C VAL A 295 -5.14 16.69 -1.16
N LEU A 296 -5.54 15.65 -0.43
CA LEU A 296 -5.44 14.25 -0.83
C LEU A 296 -6.83 13.62 -0.78
N ASN A 297 -7.26 13.05 -1.90
CA ASN A 297 -8.41 12.17 -1.94
C ASN A 297 -7.94 10.75 -1.60
N LEU A 298 -8.54 10.15 -0.58
CA LEU A 298 -8.19 8.81 -0.12
C LEU A 298 -9.04 7.73 -0.79
N MET A 299 -9.94 8.10 -1.71
CA MET A 299 -10.74 7.15 -2.47
C MET A 299 -10.10 6.84 -3.82
N ILE A 300 -9.45 5.68 -3.86
CA ILE A 300 -9.48 4.70 -4.96
C ILE A 300 -9.88 3.37 -4.33
#